data_AF-A0A0R2AZY6-F1
#
_entry.id   AF-A0A0R2AZY6-F1
#
_cell.length_a   1.000
_cell.length_b   1.000
_cell.length_c   1.000
_cell.angle_alpha   90.00
_cell.angle_beta   90.00
_cell.angle_gamma   90.00
#
_symmetry.space_group_name_H-M   'P 1'
#
loop_
_entity.id
_entity.type
_entity.pdbx_description
1 polymer ?
#
loop_
_entity_poly.entity_id
_entity_poly.type
_entity_poly.pdbx_seq_one_letter_code
_entity_poly.pdbx_strand_id
1 'polypeptide(L)'
;MKKKTMKQMLKAKKQTFEYFYITFTDGTTFELPVDVTEDNMKNHDTLLQQLRDKRGSLTAADGREYNFRDVVRYEFQATKRQAN
;
A
#
# COMPACT_ATOMS: atom_id res chain seq x y z
N MET A 1 21.57 -18.15 36.55
CA MET A 1 20.24 -17.53 36.39
C MET A 1 19.92 -17.41 34.89
N LYS A 2 19.18 -18.38 34.32
CA LYS A 2 18.79 -18.42 32.91
C LYS A 2 17.27 -18.39 32.81
N LYS A 3 16.66 -17.26 32.45
CA LYS A 3 15.28 -17.23 31.94
C LYS A 3 15.20 -16.25 30.77
N LYS A 4 15.58 -16.81 29.63
CA LYS A 4 15.06 -16.60 28.27
C LYS A 4 14.31 -15.27 28.07
N THR A 5 15.04 -14.31 27.52
CA THR A 5 14.63 -13.47 26.39
C THR A 5 13.11 -13.33 26.22
N MET A 6 12.52 -12.32 26.85
CA MET A 6 11.20 -11.77 26.50
C MET A 6 11.19 -11.11 25.10
N LYS A 7 11.94 -11.66 24.13
CA LYS A 7 12.07 -11.15 22.76
C LYS A 7 11.09 -11.82 21.77
N GLN A 8 10.28 -12.79 22.20
CA GLN A 8 9.50 -13.63 21.27
C GLN A 8 7.97 -13.54 21.41
N MET A 9 7.43 -12.72 22.33
CA MET A 9 5.97 -12.60 22.54
C MET A 9 5.35 -11.30 22.00
N LEU A 10 6.13 -10.43 21.37
CA LEU A 10 5.57 -9.40 20.50
C LEU A 10 5.39 -10.04 19.13
N LYS A 11 4.28 -10.76 19.01
CA LYS A 11 3.58 -11.15 17.79
C LYS A 11 3.94 -10.12 16.71
N ALA A 12 4.89 -10.45 15.83
CA ALA A 12 5.12 -9.71 14.62
C ALA A 12 3.80 -9.82 13.86
N LYS A 13 2.89 -8.85 14.06
CA LYS A 13 1.72 -8.69 13.20
C LYS A 13 2.33 -8.67 11.81
N LYS A 14 2.00 -9.68 11.01
CA LYS A 14 2.52 -9.85 9.65
C LYS A 14 2.07 -8.63 8.86
N GLN A 15 2.87 -7.57 8.91
CA GLN A 15 2.66 -6.38 8.11
C GLN A 15 2.80 -6.83 6.67
N THR A 16 1.68 -6.80 5.98
CA THR A 16 1.58 -7.23 4.60
C THR A 16 1.53 -5.95 3.78
N PHE A 17 2.30 -5.92 2.71
CA PHE A 17 2.28 -4.79 1.79
C PHE A 17 1.45 -5.20 0.59
N GLU A 18 0.48 -4.36 0.24
CA GLU A 18 -0.21 -4.43 -1.04
C GLU A 18 0.36 -3.36 -1.95
N TYR A 19 0.69 -3.76 -3.18
CA TYR A 19 1.24 -2.84 -4.16
C TYR A 19 0.12 -2.38 -5.08
N PHE A 20 -0.13 -1.08 -5.09
CA PHE A 20 -1.05 -0.43 -5.99
C PHE A 20 -0.30 0.07 -7.22
N TYR A 21 -0.73 -0.37 -8.40
CA TYR A 21 -0.26 0.08 -9.70
C TYR A 21 -1.28 1.05 -10.27
N ILE A 22 -0.95 2.34 -10.28
CA ILE A 22 -1.84 3.42 -10.70
C ILE A 22 -1.34 3.98 -12.03
N THR A 23 -2.10 3.79 -13.10
CA THR A 23 -1.79 4.30 -14.44
C THR A 23 -2.53 5.61 -14.70
N PHE A 24 -1.77 6.64 -15.06
CA PHE A 24 -2.26 7.98 -15.37
C PHE A 24 -2.45 8.20 -16.88
N THR A 25 -3.09 9.30 -17.26
CA THR A 25 -3.41 9.66 -18.66
C THR A 25 -2.18 9.90 -19.53
N ASP A 26 -1.05 10.24 -18.93
CA ASP A 26 0.25 10.38 -19.61
C ASP A 26 0.91 9.03 -19.94
N GLY A 27 0.30 7.92 -19.50
CA GLY A 27 0.82 6.57 -19.65
C GLY A 27 1.77 6.14 -18.53
N THR A 28 2.08 7.02 -17.58
CA THR A 28 2.93 6.70 -16.44
C THR A 28 2.18 5.78 -15.49
N THR A 29 2.85 4.71 -15.04
CA THR A 29 2.33 3.82 -14.01
C THR A 29 3.16 3.96 -12.75
N PHE A 30 2.50 4.27 -11.63
CA PHE A 30 3.13 4.45 -10.33
C PHE A 30 2.86 3.24 -9.44
N GLU A 31 3.91 2.71 -8.81
CA GLU A 31 3.80 1.65 -7.81
C GLU A 31 3.79 2.28 -6.41
N LEU A 32 2.69 2.10 -5.68
CA LEU A 32 2.53 2.58 -4.32
C LEU A 32 2.37 1.40 -3.35
N PRO A 33 3.35 1.14 -2.47
CA PRO A 33 3.19 0.17 -1.41
C PRO A 33 2.24 0.73 -0.34
N VAL A 34 1.21 -0.04 0.00
CA VAL A 34 0.25 0.28 1.05
C VAL A 34 0.39 -0.75 2.16
N ASP A 35 0.63 -0.24 3.37
CA ASP A 35 0.59 -1.02 4.58
C ASP A 35 -0.81 -1.54 4.87
N VAL A 36 -0.96 -2.86 4.81
CA VAL A 36 -2.16 -3.55 5.27
C VAL A 36 -1.83 -4.57 6.35
N THR A 37 -2.70 -4.65 7.34
CA THR A 37 -2.64 -5.71 8.34
C THR A 37 -3.99 -6.40 8.38
N GLU A 38 -4.05 -7.68 8.78
CA GLU A 38 -5.33 -8.41 8.89
C GLU A 38 -6.38 -7.66 9.74
N ASP A 39 -5.94 -6.88 10.74
CA ASP A 39 -6.83 -6.08 11.61
C ASP A 39 -7.06 -4.64 11.10
N ASN A 40 -6.31 -4.17 10.10
CA ASN A 40 -6.36 -2.77 9.66
C ASN A 40 -6.11 -2.65 8.16
N MET A 41 -7.22 -2.55 7.42
CA MET A 41 -7.27 -2.25 5.99
C MET A 41 -7.60 -0.77 5.72
N LYS A 42 -7.59 0.10 6.74
CA LYS A 42 -8.02 1.50 6.61
C LYS A 42 -7.25 2.25 5.53
N ASN A 43 -5.93 2.01 5.41
CA ASN A 43 -5.11 2.66 4.39
C ASN A 43 -5.47 2.19 2.97
N HIS A 44 -5.71 0.88 2.80
CA HIS A 44 -6.20 0.32 1.55
C HIS A 44 -7.56 0.92 1.15
N ASP A 45 -8.52 0.92 2.07
CA ASP A 45 -9.87 1.42 1.79
C ASP A 45 -9.87 2.93 1.53
N THR A 46 -9.06 3.68 2.27
CA THR A 46 -8.88 5.13 2.06
C THR A 46 -8.29 5.40 0.69
N LEU A 47 -7.25 4.67 0.27
CA LEU A 47 -6.64 4.86 -1.04
C LEU A 47 -7.60 4.47 -2.17
N LEU A 48 -8.31 3.35 -2.04
CA LEU A 48 -9.33 2.95 -3.01
C LEU A 48 -10.43 4.00 -3.15
N GLN A 49 -10.87 4.58 -2.03
CA GLN A 49 -11.86 5.64 -2.04
C GLN A 49 -11.31 6.90 -2.70
N GLN A 50 -10.07 7.30 -2.40
CA GLN A 50 -9.40 8.43 -3.06
C GLN A 50 -9.24 8.23 -4.57
N LEU A 51 -8.88 7.03 -5.01
CA LEU A 51 -8.75 6.68 -6.43
C LEU A 51 -10.12 6.67 -7.13
N ARG A 52 -11.15 6.11 -6.47
CA ARG A 52 -12.53 6.09 -6.98
C ARG A 52 -13.11 7.50 -7.10
N ASP A 53 -12.95 8.30 -6.07
CA ASP A 53 -13.42 9.69 -6.01
C ASP A 53 -12.49 10.64 -6.78
N LYS A 54 -11.38 10.11 -7.34
CA LYS A 54 -10.38 10.86 -8.10
C LYS A 54 -9.84 12.07 -7.33
N ARG A 55 -9.66 11.91 -6.02
CA ARG A 55 -9.37 12.99 -5.07
C ARG A 55 -8.05 12.76 -4.34
N GLY A 56 -7.12 13.67 -4.54
CA GLY A 56 -5.77 13.61 -3.96
C GLY A 56 -4.71 13.64 -5.06
N SER A 57 -3.46 13.63 -4.62
CA SER A 57 -2.29 13.58 -5.49
C SER A 57 -1.22 12.67 -4.89
N LEU A 58 -0.36 12.16 -5.75
CA LEU A 58 0.87 11.47 -5.36
C LEU A 58 2.06 12.29 -5.83
N THR A 59 3.06 12.45 -4.96
CA THR A 59 4.35 12.99 -5.35
C THR A 59 5.28 11.83 -5.65
N ALA A 60 5.74 11.74 -6.89
CA ALA A 60 6.71 10.76 -7.31
C ALA A 60 8.12 11.10 -6.80
N ALA A 61 9.03 10.12 -6.87
CA ALA A 61 10.41 10.29 -6.41
C ALA A 61 11.20 11.33 -7.20
N ASP A 62 10.78 11.65 -8.43
CA ASP A 62 11.33 12.72 -9.27
C ASP A 62 10.80 14.11 -8.91
N GLY A 63 9.94 14.21 -7.88
CA GLY A 63 9.31 15.44 -7.41
C GLY A 63 8.08 15.87 -8.23
N ARG A 64 7.65 15.09 -9.23
CA ARG A 64 6.42 15.38 -9.98
C ARG A 64 5.19 15.00 -9.19
N GLU A 65 4.19 15.86 -9.23
CA GLU A 65 2.89 15.59 -8.63
C GLU A 65 1.92 15.02 -9.68
N TYR A 66 1.35 13.87 -9.37
CA TYR A 66 0.35 13.17 -10.17
C TYR A 66 -1.00 13.24 -9.47
N ASN A 67 -1.97 13.87 -10.12
CA ASN A 67 -3.31 14.03 -9.56
C ASN A 67 -4.17 12.79 -9.80
N PHE A 68 -4.91 12.32 -8.79
CA PHE A 68 -5.80 11.17 -8.96
C PHE A 68 -6.93 11.39 -9.96
N ARG A 69 -7.23 12.66 -10.27
CA ARG A 69 -8.10 13.06 -11.38
C ARG A 69 -7.70 12.40 -12.71
N ASP A 70 -6.41 12.31 -12.95
CA ASP A 70 -5.81 11.86 -14.19
C ASP A 70 -5.56 10.35 -14.22
N VAL A 71 -6.08 9.61 -13.23
CA VAL A 71 -5.99 8.15 -13.21
C VAL A 71 -6.92 7.56 -14.28
N VAL A 72 -6.36 6.70 -15.12
CA VAL A 72 -7.08 5.94 -16.16
C VAL A 72 -7.39 4.53 -15.67
N ARG A 73 -6.43 3.90 -15.00
CA ARG A 73 -6.54 2.53 -14.50
C ARG A 73 -5.80 2.43 -13.17
N TYR A 74 -6.30 1.60 -12.27
CA TYR A 74 -5.55 1.18 -11.11
C TYR A 74 -5.76 -0.32 -10.89
N GLU A 75 -4.71 -1.00 -10.44
CA GLU A 75 -4.71 -2.41 -10.08
C GLU A 75 -3.96 -2.57 -8.75
N PHE A 76 -4.31 -3.57 -7.97
CA PHE A 76 -3.55 -3.89 -6.76
C PHE A 76 -3.23 -5.37 -6.74
N GLN A 77 -2.00 -5.69 -6.33
CA GLN A 77 -1.59 -7.07 -6.10
C GLN A 77 -1.39 -7.27 -4.61
N ALA A 78 -2.22 -8.16 -4.06
CA ALA A 78 -1.99 -8.69 -2.74
C ALA A 78 -0.75 -9.58 -2.80
N THR A 79 0.37 -9.09 -2.27
CA THR A 79 1.51 -9.95 -1.96
C THR A 79 1.11 -10.84 -0.79
N LYS A 80 0.30 -11.87 -1.06
CA LYS A 80 0.18 -13.02 -0.16
C LYS A 80 1.55 -13.67 -0.17
N ARG A 81 2.43 -13.22 0.74
CA ARG A 81 3.60 -14.00 1.11
C ARG A 81 3.04 -15.24 1.80
N GLN A 82 2.74 -16.26 0.99
CA GLN A 82 2.50 -17.61 1.48
C GLN A 82 3.73 -17.94 2.30
N ALA A 83 3.56 -17.87 3.62
CA ALA A 83 4.49 -18.48 4.54
C ALA A 83 4.34 -19.98 4.30
N ASN A 84 5.27 -20.53 3.53
CA ASN A 84 5.53 -21.95 3.47
C ASN A 84 6.03 -22.40 4.85
#